data_AF-A0A925U4N9-F1
#
_entry.id   AF-A0A925U4N9-F1
#
_cell.length_a   1.000
_cell.length_b   1.000
_cell.length_c   1.000
_cell.angle_alpha   90.00
_cell.angle_beta   90.00
_cell.angle_gamma   90.00
#
_symmetry.space_group_name_H-M   'P 1'
#
loop_
_entity.id
_entity.type
_entity.pdbx_description
1 polymer ?
#
loop_
_entity_poly.entity_id
_entity_poly.type
_entity_poly.pdbx_seq_one_letter_code
_entity_poly.pdbx_strand_id
1 'polypeptide(L)'
;VLKANHDWLIDANGRGDEDDDEGDLERTWTRAVFECAAPHAKSWTDSERNKLIFDVLDQLSDEAFIDTAAAFLVKSDLVHIEGDAADTEYLFELRSRLWDRLKTTTRWQRHCQSPRGGLETHLNELILAFFCKVSGGFGHATSYTKDLKDEQIIPFLPLLTEIVVASAPCPSIASMFLEVLELIDPKKAESYLLTAAANWLLSGDQRFWNDLGVGRRVCALAEKTQVKTSAQQWVEIADAIAAAGVVAGETLKQALTARQ
;
A
#
# COMPACT_ATOMS: atom_id res chain seq x y z
N VAL A 1 -13.50 -6.60 -24.79
CA VAL A 1 -12.69 -7.80 -24.46
C VAL A 1 -13.19 -8.45 -23.17
N LEU A 2 -13.21 -7.76 -22.02
CA LEU A 2 -13.76 -8.29 -20.76
C LEU A 2 -15.14 -8.95 -20.89
N LYS A 3 -16.15 -8.22 -21.39
CA LYS A 3 -17.51 -8.76 -21.57
C LYS A 3 -17.58 -10.03 -22.42
N ALA A 4 -16.73 -10.15 -23.44
CA ALA A 4 -16.74 -11.28 -24.36
C ALA A 4 -16.03 -12.52 -23.80
N ASN A 5 -15.16 -12.35 -22.79
CA ASN A 5 -14.37 -13.42 -22.18
C ASN A 5 -14.75 -13.66 -20.72
N HIS A 6 -15.86 -13.11 -20.25
CA HIS A 6 -16.25 -13.13 -18.83
C HIS A 6 -16.24 -14.54 -18.23
N ASP A 7 -16.92 -15.48 -18.87
CA ASP A 7 -17.04 -16.85 -18.35
C ASP A 7 -15.69 -17.57 -18.38
N TRP A 8 -14.91 -17.38 -19.46
CA TRP A 8 -13.56 -17.93 -19.56
C TRP A 8 -12.62 -17.39 -18.47
N LEU A 9 -12.70 -16.09 -18.14
CA LEU A 9 -11.86 -15.49 -17.09
C LEU A 9 -12.10 -16.18 -15.74
N ILE A 10 -13.37 -16.44 -15.41
CA ILE A 10 -13.77 -17.09 -14.16
C ILE A 10 -13.39 -18.57 -14.17
N ASP A 11 -13.69 -19.28 -15.25
CA ASP A 11 -13.43 -20.73 -15.33
C ASP A 11 -11.93 -21.04 -15.31
N ALA A 12 -11.11 -20.23 -15.99
CA ALA A 12 -9.68 -20.45 -16.13
C ALA A 12 -8.84 -20.00 -14.92
N ASN A 13 -9.37 -19.08 -14.10
CA ASN A 13 -8.62 -18.46 -12.99
C ASN A 13 -9.37 -18.55 -11.65
N GLY A 14 -10.44 -19.34 -11.60
CA GLY A 14 -11.26 -19.56 -10.42
C GLY A 14 -10.53 -20.34 -9.32
N ARG A 15 -11.26 -20.70 -8.27
CA ARG A 15 -10.74 -21.41 -7.09
C ARG A 15 -10.46 -22.90 -7.41
N GLY A 16 -9.48 -23.16 -8.26
CA GLY A 16 -8.85 -24.48 -8.47
C GLY A 16 -7.64 -24.69 -7.53
N ASP A 17 -6.89 -25.77 -7.72
CA ASP A 17 -5.64 -26.01 -7.00
C ASP A 17 -4.58 -24.97 -7.42
N GLU A 18 -4.16 -24.11 -6.49
CA GLU A 18 -3.21 -23.00 -6.72
C GLU A 18 -1.75 -23.47 -6.99
N ASP A 19 -1.49 -24.77 -6.86
CA ASP A 19 -0.16 -25.39 -7.03
C ASP A 19 0.08 -25.98 -8.45
N ASP A 20 -0.83 -25.75 -9.39
CA ASP A 20 -0.68 -26.22 -10.78
C ASP A 20 0.03 -25.18 -11.66
N ASP A 21 1.24 -25.52 -12.12
CA ASP A 21 2.05 -24.71 -13.06
C ASP A 21 1.29 -24.41 -14.38
N GLU A 22 0.23 -25.15 -14.70
CA GLU A 22 -0.61 -24.91 -15.88
C GLU A 22 -1.31 -23.54 -15.86
N GLY A 23 -1.53 -22.91 -14.70
CA GLY A 23 -2.30 -21.65 -14.61
C GLY A 23 -1.54 -20.36 -14.99
N ASP A 24 -0.23 -20.40 -15.25
CA ASP A 24 0.59 -19.19 -15.45
C ASP A 24 0.21 -18.41 -16.72
N LEU A 25 -0.16 -19.13 -17.77
CA LEU A 25 -0.53 -18.54 -19.06
C LEU A 25 -1.87 -17.81 -18.94
N GLU A 26 -2.86 -18.44 -18.32
CA GLU A 26 -4.20 -17.93 -18.05
C GLU A 26 -4.12 -16.67 -17.20
N ARG A 27 -3.31 -16.67 -16.14
CA ARG A 27 -3.08 -15.49 -15.29
C ARG A 27 -2.47 -14.35 -16.08
N THR A 28 -1.50 -14.63 -16.94
CA THR A 28 -0.87 -13.62 -17.81
C THR A 28 -1.88 -12.97 -18.76
N TRP A 29 -2.76 -13.76 -19.37
CA TRP A 29 -3.81 -13.24 -20.24
C TRP A 29 -4.86 -12.43 -19.48
N THR A 30 -5.32 -12.93 -18.32
CA THR A 30 -6.25 -12.21 -17.44
C THR A 30 -5.71 -10.85 -17.07
N ARG A 31 -4.44 -10.79 -16.66
CA ARG A 31 -3.72 -9.55 -16.36
C ARG A 31 -3.76 -8.59 -17.55
N ALA A 32 -3.38 -9.04 -18.75
CA ALA A 32 -3.36 -8.21 -19.95
C ALA A 32 -4.76 -7.68 -20.34
N VAL A 33 -5.81 -8.50 -20.15
CA VAL A 33 -7.20 -8.09 -20.40
C VAL A 33 -7.62 -6.97 -19.44
N PHE A 34 -7.25 -7.05 -18.16
CA PHE A 34 -7.52 -6.00 -17.19
C PHE A 34 -6.68 -4.75 -17.43
N GLU A 35 -5.41 -4.88 -17.80
CA GLU A 35 -4.57 -3.74 -18.21
C GLU A 35 -5.20 -2.96 -19.38
N CYS A 36 -5.81 -3.67 -20.35
CA CYS A 36 -6.54 -3.05 -21.46
C CYS A 36 -7.87 -2.39 -21.04
N ALA A 37 -8.48 -2.84 -19.94
CA ALA A 37 -9.73 -2.30 -19.43
C ALA A 37 -9.53 -1.02 -18.59
N ALA A 38 -8.41 -0.93 -17.88
CA ALA A 38 -8.13 0.15 -16.94
C ALA A 38 -8.32 1.58 -17.52
N PRO A 39 -7.83 1.93 -18.73
CA PRO A 39 -8.02 3.27 -19.29
C PRO A 39 -9.48 3.66 -19.56
N HIS A 40 -10.38 2.67 -19.64
CA HIS A 40 -11.79 2.88 -19.99
C HIS A 40 -12.72 2.76 -18.79
N ALA A 41 -12.30 2.05 -17.74
CA ALA A 41 -13.16 1.68 -16.62
C ALA A 41 -13.77 2.89 -15.89
N LYS A 42 -13.03 4.01 -15.74
CA LYS A 42 -13.57 5.26 -15.16
C LYS A 42 -14.85 5.75 -15.85
N SER A 43 -14.92 5.60 -17.18
CA SER A 43 -16.05 6.09 -17.98
C SER A 43 -17.29 5.19 -17.95
N TRP A 44 -17.17 3.99 -17.38
CA TRP A 44 -18.28 3.05 -17.28
C TRP A 44 -19.22 3.43 -16.15
N THR A 45 -20.47 2.97 -16.23
CA THR A 45 -21.41 3.07 -15.12
C THR A 45 -20.96 2.21 -13.93
N ASP A 46 -21.40 2.54 -12.72
CA ASP A 46 -21.08 1.74 -11.52
C ASP A 46 -21.52 0.27 -11.67
N SER A 47 -22.66 0.03 -12.32
CA SER A 47 -23.15 -1.32 -12.61
C SER A 47 -22.21 -2.08 -13.56
N GLU A 48 -21.67 -1.41 -14.57
CA GLU A 48 -20.70 -2.01 -15.49
C GLU A 48 -19.37 -2.28 -14.81
N ARG A 49 -18.86 -1.34 -13.98
CA ARG A 49 -17.64 -1.55 -13.21
C ARG A 49 -17.78 -2.72 -12.24
N ASN A 50 -18.88 -2.79 -11.49
CA ASN A 50 -19.17 -3.92 -10.61
C ASN A 50 -19.17 -5.24 -11.39
N LYS A 51 -19.96 -5.32 -12.45
CA LYS A 51 -20.12 -6.56 -13.21
C LYS A 51 -18.85 -7.01 -13.94
N LEU A 52 -18.11 -6.07 -14.55
CA LEU A 52 -17.01 -6.41 -15.46
C LEU A 52 -15.65 -6.45 -14.78
N ILE A 53 -15.50 -5.82 -13.62
CA ILE A 53 -14.24 -5.74 -12.87
C ILE A 53 -14.40 -6.47 -11.54
N PHE A 54 -15.23 -5.94 -10.64
CA PHE A 54 -15.22 -6.39 -9.25
C PHE A 54 -15.84 -7.79 -9.06
N ASP A 55 -16.95 -8.09 -9.70
CA ASP A 55 -17.58 -9.42 -9.65
C ASP A 55 -16.65 -10.49 -10.23
N VAL A 56 -15.85 -10.14 -11.25
CA VAL A 56 -14.85 -11.05 -11.83
C VAL A 56 -13.71 -11.26 -10.85
N LEU A 57 -13.11 -10.18 -10.32
CA LEU A 57 -12.02 -10.23 -9.33
C LEU A 57 -12.40 -11.02 -8.06
N ASP A 58 -13.65 -10.92 -7.61
CA ASP A 58 -14.14 -11.63 -6.41
C ASP A 58 -14.23 -13.16 -6.61
N GLN A 59 -14.31 -13.62 -7.86
CA GLN A 59 -14.41 -15.03 -8.22
C GLN A 59 -13.06 -15.69 -8.50
N LEU A 60 -11.99 -14.91 -8.69
CA LEU A 60 -10.65 -15.42 -8.93
C LEU A 60 -10.06 -16.12 -7.69
N SER A 61 -9.10 -17.02 -7.91
CA SER A 61 -8.17 -17.50 -6.86
C SER A 61 -7.41 -16.33 -6.24
N ASP A 62 -6.81 -16.54 -5.05
CA ASP A 62 -6.17 -15.42 -4.35
C ASP A 62 -4.97 -14.88 -5.12
N GLU A 63 -4.19 -15.75 -5.76
CA GLU A 63 -3.06 -15.34 -6.60
C GLU A 63 -3.50 -14.62 -7.88
N ALA A 64 -4.45 -15.20 -8.63
CA ALA A 64 -4.96 -14.56 -9.84
C ALA A 64 -5.63 -13.21 -9.54
N PHE A 65 -6.34 -13.11 -8.41
CA PHE A 65 -6.85 -11.83 -7.92
C PHE A 65 -5.71 -10.83 -7.67
N ILE A 66 -4.67 -11.20 -6.91
CA ILE A 66 -3.58 -10.29 -6.53
C ILE A 66 -2.85 -9.76 -7.76
N ASP A 67 -2.47 -10.64 -8.69
CA ASP A 67 -1.72 -10.28 -9.89
C ASP A 67 -2.55 -9.39 -10.83
N THR A 68 -3.82 -9.75 -11.03
CA THR A 68 -4.75 -9.02 -11.89
C THR A 68 -5.09 -7.65 -11.29
N ALA A 69 -5.34 -7.59 -9.99
CA ALA A 69 -5.62 -6.35 -9.26
C ALA A 69 -4.42 -5.40 -9.30
N ALA A 70 -3.20 -5.92 -9.14
CA ALA A 70 -1.98 -5.11 -9.20
C ALA A 70 -1.84 -4.44 -10.57
N ALA A 71 -1.98 -5.21 -11.64
CA ALA A 71 -1.86 -4.69 -13.00
C ALA A 71 -2.98 -3.70 -13.37
N PHE A 72 -4.22 -4.01 -12.97
CA PHE A 72 -5.36 -3.11 -13.17
C PHE A 72 -5.18 -1.78 -12.43
N LEU A 73 -4.74 -1.82 -11.17
CA LEU A 73 -4.50 -0.63 -10.36
C LEU A 73 -3.38 0.22 -10.94
N VAL A 74 -2.22 -0.38 -11.26
CA VAL A 74 -1.09 0.34 -11.87
C VAL A 74 -1.51 1.01 -13.18
N LYS A 75 -2.24 0.31 -14.04
CA LYS A 75 -2.70 0.93 -15.30
C LYS A 75 -3.76 2.00 -15.09
N SER A 76 -4.63 1.85 -14.10
CA SER A 76 -5.60 2.90 -13.77
C SER A 76 -4.89 4.15 -13.27
N ASP A 77 -3.90 3.99 -12.39
CA ASP A 77 -3.10 5.10 -11.90
C ASP A 77 -2.37 5.84 -13.03
N LEU A 78 -1.64 5.12 -13.88
CA LEU A 78 -0.87 5.74 -14.97
C LEU A 78 -1.73 6.56 -15.94
N VAL A 79 -3.04 6.34 -15.96
CA VAL A 79 -3.98 7.11 -16.80
C VAL A 79 -4.62 8.26 -16.02
N HIS A 80 -4.91 8.08 -14.73
CA HIS A 80 -5.81 8.95 -13.98
C HIS A 80 -5.16 9.70 -12.80
N ILE A 81 -4.00 9.26 -12.29
CA ILE A 81 -3.44 9.78 -11.04
C ILE A 81 -3.02 11.25 -11.12
N GLU A 82 -2.69 11.72 -12.32
CA GLU A 82 -2.39 13.14 -12.59
C GLU A 82 -3.64 13.99 -12.86
N GLY A 83 -4.83 13.36 -12.82
CA GLY A 83 -6.11 13.97 -13.16
C GLY A 83 -6.69 14.89 -12.09
N ASP A 84 -7.99 15.12 -12.19
CA ASP A 84 -8.73 16.02 -11.29
C ASP A 84 -9.29 15.30 -10.05
N ALA A 85 -10.08 16.01 -9.24
CA ALA A 85 -10.67 15.43 -8.04
C ALA A 85 -11.58 14.21 -8.32
N ALA A 86 -12.23 14.16 -9.49
CA ALA A 86 -13.06 13.02 -9.88
C ALA A 86 -12.21 11.83 -10.33
N ASP A 87 -11.03 12.06 -10.93
CA ASP A 87 -10.05 10.99 -11.13
C ASP A 87 -9.57 10.41 -9.80
N THR A 88 -9.23 11.27 -8.84
CA THR A 88 -8.74 10.82 -7.53
C THR A 88 -9.80 10.09 -6.72
N GLU A 89 -11.06 10.53 -6.77
CA GLU A 89 -12.19 9.83 -6.15
C GLU A 89 -12.38 8.43 -6.73
N TYR A 90 -12.39 8.30 -8.06
CA TYR A 90 -12.44 7.00 -8.74
C TYR A 90 -11.30 6.07 -8.31
N LEU A 91 -10.07 6.58 -8.27
CA LEU A 91 -8.89 5.80 -7.88
C LEU A 91 -8.93 5.41 -6.39
N PHE A 92 -9.52 6.23 -5.53
CA PHE A 92 -9.71 5.91 -4.12
C PHE A 92 -10.74 4.80 -3.93
N GLU A 93 -11.88 4.86 -4.64
CA GLU A 93 -12.90 3.80 -4.62
C GLU A 93 -12.33 2.48 -5.11
N LEU A 94 -11.57 2.52 -6.21
CA LEU A 94 -10.89 1.35 -6.76
C LEU A 94 -9.97 0.72 -5.71
N ARG A 95 -9.05 1.49 -5.13
CA ARG A 95 -8.14 0.99 -4.10
C ARG A 95 -8.89 0.43 -2.90
N SER A 96 -9.94 1.11 -2.44
CA SER A 96 -10.75 0.66 -1.29
C SER A 96 -11.37 -0.71 -1.55
N ARG A 97 -11.93 -0.92 -2.75
CA ARG A 97 -12.52 -2.21 -3.14
C ARG A 97 -11.48 -3.32 -3.25
N LEU A 98 -10.33 -3.03 -3.86
CA LEU A 98 -9.22 -4.00 -3.95
C LEU A 98 -8.66 -4.35 -2.57
N TRP A 99 -8.57 -3.37 -1.67
CA TRP A 99 -8.11 -3.57 -0.31
C TRP A 99 -9.07 -4.46 0.49
N ASP A 100 -10.38 -4.22 0.38
CA ASP A 100 -11.39 -5.05 1.03
C ASP A 100 -11.30 -6.52 0.58
N ARG A 101 -11.10 -6.78 -0.72
CA ARG A 101 -10.89 -8.15 -1.19
C ARG A 101 -9.53 -8.71 -0.72
N LEU A 102 -8.45 -7.94 -0.76
CA LEU A 102 -7.11 -8.38 -0.34
C LEU A 102 -7.10 -8.89 1.12
N LYS A 103 -7.80 -8.20 2.03
CA LYS A 103 -7.92 -8.59 3.45
C LYS A 103 -8.46 -10.02 3.64
N THR A 104 -9.25 -10.51 2.69
CA THR A 104 -9.86 -11.84 2.75
C THR A 104 -8.97 -12.95 2.18
N THR A 105 -7.85 -12.61 1.53
CA THR A 105 -6.94 -13.59 0.94
C THR A 105 -6.12 -14.31 2.02
N THR A 106 -5.83 -15.59 1.78
CA THR A 106 -4.95 -16.41 2.63
C THR A 106 -3.53 -15.84 2.66
N ARG A 107 -3.06 -15.31 1.51
CA ARG A 107 -1.73 -14.69 1.38
C ARG A 107 -1.56 -13.47 2.29
N TRP A 108 -2.56 -12.58 2.35
CA TRP A 108 -2.57 -11.46 3.30
C TRP A 108 -2.62 -11.93 4.75
N GLN A 109 -3.54 -12.86 5.08
CA GLN A 109 -3.67 -13.38 6.45
C GLN A 109 -2.37 -14.04 6.95
N ARG A 110 -1.68 -14.80 6.08
CA ARG A 110 -0.36 -15.38 6.37
C ARG A 110 0.69 -14.30 6.59
N HIS A 111 0.69 -13.23 5.79
CA HIS A 111 1.61 -12.10 5.99
C HIS A 111 1.43 -11.45 7.37
N CYS A 112 0.18 -11.18 7.78
CA CYS A 112 -0.12 -10.61 9.10
C CYS A 112 0.35 -11.50 10.27
N GLN A 113 0.45 -12.81 10.07
CA GLN A 113 0.92 -13.77 11.07
C GLN A 113 2.44 -14.03 11.00
N SER A 114 3.14 -13.49 9.99
CA SER A 114 4.54 -13.80 9.75
C SER A 114 5.47 -12.95 10.62
N PRO A 115 6.33 -13.57 11.46
CA PRO A 115 7.30 -12.84 12.27
C PRO A 115 8.49 -12.33 11.46
N ARG A 116 8.61 -12.71 10.18
CA ARG A 116 9.80 -12.40 9.35
C ARG A 116 9.71 -11.05 8.66
N GLY A 117 8.55 -10.38 8.69
CA GLY A 117 8.34 -9.06 8.08
C GLY A 117 8.54 -9.01 6.56
N GLY A 118 8.61 -10.16 5.90
CA GLY A 118 8.77 -10.27 4.45
C GLY A 118 7.42 -10.25 3.72
N LEU A 119 7.43 -9.70 2.52
CA LEU A 119 6.33 -9.84 1.56
C LEU A 119 6.68 -10.95 0.57
N GLU A 120 5.73 -11.85 0.35
CA GLU A 120 5.79 -12.79 -0.76
C GLU A 120 5.69 -12.04 -2.09
N THR A 121 6.28 -12.57 -3.16
CA THR A 121 6.40 -11.93 -4.48
C THR A 121 5.10 -11.35 -5.01
N HIS A 122 4.03 -12.15 -5.12
CA HIS A 122 2.74 -11.69 -5.66
C HIS A 122 2.10 -10.62 -4.77
N LEU A 123 2.07 -10.86 -3.46
CA LEU A 123 1.54 -9.88 -2.51
C LEU A 123 2.31 -8.56 -2.59
N ASN A 124 3.63 -8.63 -2.78
CA ASN A 124 4.47 -7.44 -2.95
C ASN A 124 4.07 -6.61 -4.18
N GLU A 125 3.63 -7.23 -5.28
CA GLU A 125 3.21 -6.49 -6.48
C GLU A 125 1.98 -5.62 -6.23
N LEU A 126 0.94 -6.18 -5.61
CA LEU A 126 -0.27 -5.41 -5.30
C LEU A 126 -0.02 -4.36 -4.21
N ILE A 127 0.79 -4.68 -3.20
CA ILE A 127 1.17 -3.70 -2.19
C ILE A 127 1.97 -2.55 -2.83
N LEU A 128 2.92 -2.84 -3.72
CA LEU A 128 3.63 -1.80 -4.47
C LEU A 128 2.66 -0.89 -5.24
N ALA A 129 1.66 -1.47 -5.91
CA ALA A 129 0.65 -0.72 -6.64
C ALA A 129 -0.15 0.24 -5.74
N PHE A 130 -0.53 -0.19 -4.53
CA PHE A 130 -1.17 0.71 -3.55
C PHE A 130 -0.32 1.95 -3.25
N PHE A 131 0.99 1.76 -3.07
CA PHE A 131 1.96 2.83 -2.82
C PHE A 131 2.49 3.49 -4.11
N CYS A 132 1.78 3.34 -5.22
CA CYS A 132 2.09 3.97 -6.50
C CYS A 132 3.49 3.63 -7.03
N LYS A 133 3.83 2.35 -6.95
CA LYS A 133 5.11 1.79 -7.39
C LYS A 133 4.88 0.60 -8.31
N VAL A 134 5.85 0.38 -9.19
CA VAL A 134 5.93 -0.82 -10.04
C VAL A 134 7.22 -1.59 -9.72
N SER A 135 7.14 -2.93 -9.80
CA SER A 135 8.34 -3.77 -9.76
C SER A 135 9.13 -3.58 -11.06
N GLY A 136 10.42 -3.24 -10.95
CA GLY A 136 11.35 -3.07 -12.08
C GLY A 136 12.16 -4.33 -12.41
N GLY A 137 11.82 -5.48 -11.85
CA GLY A 137 12.67 -6.67 -11.85
C GLY A 137 13.88 -6.53 -10.90
N PHE A 138 14.47 -7.67 -10.50
CA PHE A 138 15.62 -7.74 -9.58
C PHE A 138 15.46 -6.97 -8.26
N GLY A 139 14.23 -6.85 -7.76
CA GLY A 139 13.94 -6.27 -6.44
C GLY A 139 13.98 -4.73 -6.38
N HIS A 140 14.19 -4.02 -7.49
CA HIS A 140 14.09 -2.56 -7.50
C HIS A 140 12.67 -2.12 -7.84
N ALA A 141 12.03 -1.35 -6.96
CA ALA A 141 10.72 -0.74 -7.22
C ALA A 141 10.87 0.70 -7.71
N THR A 142 10.14 1.06 -8.75
CA THR A 142 10.11 2.43 -9.28
C THR A 142 8.80 3.10 -8.89
N SER A 143 8.89 4.23 -8.17
CA SER A 143 7.73 5.07 -7.90
C SER A 143 7.38 5.89 -9.15
N TYR A 144 6.08 5.99 -9.44
CA TYR A 144 5.52 6.91 -10.43
C TYR A 144 4.85 8.13 -9.77
N THR A 145 5.28 8.50 -8.55
CA THR A 145 4.72 9.62 -7.77
C THR A 145 5.57 10.89 -7.78
N LYS A 146 6.71 10.92 -8.49
CA LYS A 146 7.72 11.98 -8.36
C LYS A 146 7.23 13.39 -8.69
N ASP A 147 6.22 13.51 -9.56
CA ASP A 147 5.67 14.79 -10.00
C ASP A 147 4.24 15.04 -9.46
N LEU A 148 3.74 14.18 -8.57
CA LEU A 148 2.41 14.32 -7.99
C LEU A 148 2.37 15.39 -6.91
N LYS A 149 1.25 16.11 -6.87
CA LYS A 149 0.97 17.14 -5.87
C LYS A 149 0.24 16.56 -4.67
N ASP A 150 0.21 17.34 -3.59
CA ASP A 150 -0.55 17.06 -2.38
C ASP A 150 -2.01 16.64 -2.69
N GLU A 151 -2.68 17.32 -3.63
CA GLU A 151 -4.08 17.04 -3.98
C GLU A 151 -4.29 15.66 -4.60
N GLN A 152 -3.23 15.06 -5.16
CA GLN A 152 -3.25 13.73 -5.80
C GLN A 152 -2.81 12.64 -4.84
N ILE A 153 -1.98 12.94 -3.83
CA ILE A 153 -1.44 11.96 -2.88
C ILE A 153 -2.31 11.85 -1.63
N ILE A 154 -2.69 12.98 -1.04
CA ILE A 154 -3.37 13.05 0.26
C ILE A 154 -4.65 12.22 0.32
N PRO A 155 -5.50 12.20 -0.73
CA PRO A 155 -6.73 11.41 -0.69
C PRO A 155 -6.51 9.91 -0.46
N PHE A 156 -5.33 9.38 -0.78
CA PHE A 156 -5.00 7.96 -0.55
C PHE A 156 -4.44 7.68 0.85
N LEU A 157 -3.94 8.68 1.57
CA LEU A 157 -3.26 8.49 2.87
C LEU A 157 -4.08 7.77 3.94
N PRO A 158 -5.41 7.99 4.06
CA PRO A 158 -6.22 7.20 5.01
C PRO A 158 -6.12 5.70 4.74
N LEU A 159 -6.25 5.29 3.48
CA LEU A 159 -6.19 3.89 3.09
C LEU A 159 -4.76 3.32 3.21
N LEU A 160 -3.74 4.08 2.80
CA LEU A 160 -2.35 3.66 2.96
C LEU A 160 -1.97 3.48 4.43
N THR A 161 -2.51 4.32 5.31
CA THR A 161 -2.34 4.19 6.76
C THR A 161 -3.05 2.94 7.28
N GLU A 162 -4.25 2.63 6.79
CA GLU A 162 -4.96 1.38 7.13
C GLU A 162 -4.12 0.15 6.75
N ILE A 163 -3.52 0.13 5.55
CA ILE A 163 -2.64 -0.96 5.10
C ILE A 163 -1.46 -1.13 6.06
N VAL A 164 -0.81 -0.02 6.43
CA VAL A 164 0.33 -0.03 7.37
C VAL A 164 -0.08 -0.56 8.74
N VAL A 165 -1.23 -0.11 9.27
CA VAL A 165 -1.73 -0.53 10.58
C VAL A 165 -2.14 -2.00 10.60
N ALA A 166 -2.76 -2.47 9.51
CA ALA A 166 -3.21 -3.85 9.36
C ALA A 166 -2.04 -4.84 9.10
N SER A 167 -0.90 -4.34 8.64
CA SER A 167 0.30 -5.17 8.43
C SER A 167 1.00 -5.50 9.75
N ALA A 168 1.66 -6.66 9.81
CA ALA A 168 2.72 -6.88 10.80
C ALA A 168 3.84 -5.83 10.59
N PRO A 169 4.74 -5.57 11.56
CA PRO A 169 5.91 -4.71 11.36
C PRO A 169 6.76 -5.13 10.16
N CYS A 170 6.40 -4.59 9.01
CA CYS A 170 6.90 -4.97 7.70
C CYS A 170 7.76 -3.81 7.19
N PRO A 171 9.10 -3.95 7.20
CA PRO A 171 10.02 -2.89 6.81
C PRO A 171 9.77 -2.39 5.39
N SER A 172 9.35 -3.26 4.47
CA SER A 172 9.01 -2.89 3.10
C SER A 172 7.79 -1.97 3.06
N ILE A 173 6.69 -2.34 3.73
CA ILE A 173 5.48 -1.49 3.82
C ILE A 173 5.79 -0.18 4.52
N ALA A 174 6.52 -0.23 5.64
CA ALA A 174 6.96 0.97 6.35
C ALA A 174 7.79 1.89 5.47
N SER A 175 8.75 1.36 4.71
CA SER A 175 9.57 2.16 3.79
C SER A 175 8.72 2.84 2.72
N MET A 176 7.82 2.10 2.09
CA MET A 176 6.94 2.64 1.05
C MET A 176 6.03 3.75 1.59
N PHE A 177 5.44 3.54 2.76
CA PHE A 177 4.60 4.55 3.40
C PHE A 177 5.38 5.82 3.76
N LEU A 178 6.56 5.67 4.37
CA LEU A 178 7.40 6.82 4.71
C LEU A 178 7.86 7.57 3.46
N GLU A 179 8.14 6.88 2.35
CA GLU A 179 8.45 7.53 1.06
C GLU A 179 7.27 8.35 0.55
N VAL A 180 6.02 7.88 0.68
CA VAL A 180 4.84 8.66 0.30
C VAL A 180 4.68 9.89 1.18
N LEU A 181 4.89 9.77 2.50
CA LEU A 181 4.81 10.91 3.41
C LEU A 181 5.91 11.96 3.17
N GLU A 182 7.07 11.54 2.65
CA GLU A 182 8.16 12.45 2.27
C GLU A 182 7.84 13.33 1.05
N LEU A 183 6.80 13.00 0.27
CA LEU A 183 6.40 13.74 -0.93
C LEU A 183 5.41 14.88 -0.67
N ILE A 184 4.77 14.90 0.50
CA ILE A 184 3.72 15.88 0.83
C ILE A 184 4.18 16.91 1.86
N ASP A 185 3.39 17.97 2.05
CA ASP A 185 3.60 18.92 3.16
C ASP A 185 3.72 18.16 4.50
N PRO A 186 4.85 18.27 5.23
CA PRO A 186 5.06 17.59 6.50
C PRO A 186 3.94 17.82 7.52
N LYS A 187 3.29 18.99 7.53
CA LYS A 187 2.19 19.26 8.47
C LYS A 187 0.96 18.39 8.17
N LYS A 188 0.73 18.07 6.90
CA LYS A 188 -0.39 17.21 6.47
C LYS A 188 -0.08 15.72 6.70
N ALA A 189 1.20 15.37 6.81
CA ALA A 189 1.66 14.01 7.11
C ALA A 189 1.57 13.62 8.61
N GLU A 190 1.50 14.60 9.53
CA GLU A 190 1.67 14.38 10.98
C GLU A 190 0.74 13.31 11.54
N SER A 191 -0.56 13.40 11.27
CA SER A 191 -1.56 12.47 11.82
C SER A 191 -1.34 11.04 11.33
N TYR A 192 -1.09 10.86 10.04
CA TYR A 192 -0.86 9.56 9.42
C TYR A 192 0.45 8.91 9.91
N LEU A 193 1.52 9.71 10.04
CA LEU A 193 2.78 9.25 10.60
C LEU A 193 2.63 8.82 12.06
N LEU A 194 1.92 9.62 12.87
CA LEU A 194 1.68 9.32 14.28
C LEU A 194 0.90 8.01 14.42
N THR A 195 -0.16 7.81 13.64
CA THR A 195 -0.95 6.57 13.65
C THR A 195 -0.09 5.35 13.31
N ALA A 196 0.72 5.42 12.26
CA ALA A 196 1.61 4.33 11.88
C ALA A 196 2.67 4.04 12.95
N ALA A 197 3.35 5.08 13.44
CA ALA A 197 4.41 4.93 14.44
C ALA A 197 3.89 4.40 15.79
N ALA A 198 2.69 4.82 16.19
CA ALA A 198 2.02 4.28 17.38
C ALA A 198 1.66 2.81 17.22
N ASN A 199 1.28 2.36 16.02
CA ASN A 199 1.03 0.94 15.77
C ASN A 199 2.33 0.12 15.83
N TRP A 200 3.42 0.64 15.24
CA TRP A 200 4.73 -0.01 15.30
C TRP A 200 5.30 -0.05 16.72
N LEU A 201 4.94 0.88 17.61
CA LEU A 201 5.35 0.83 19.01
C LEU A 201 4.90 -0.47 19.70
N LEU A 202 3.77 -1.04 19.30
CA LEU A 202 3.19 -2.23 19.92
C LEU A 202 3.92 -3.53 19.55
N SER A 203 4.65 -3.55 18.43
CA SER A 203 5.13 -4.81 17.84
C SER A 203 6.48 -4.71 17.13
N GLY A 204 6.99 -3.52 16.85
CA GLY A 204 8.27 -3.27 16.20
C GLY A 204 9.44 -3.57 17.13
N ASP A 205 10.35 -4.42 16.67
CA ASP A 205 11.54 -4.83 17.41
C ASP A 205 12.76 -3.92 17.12
N GLN A 206 13.89 -4.23 17.75
CA GLN A 206 15.15 -3.50 17.53
C GLN A 206 15.55 -3.48 16.05
N ARG A 207 15.38 -4.60 15.34
CA ARG A 207 15.77 -4.72 13.94
C ARG A 207 14.92 -3.81 13.05
N PHE A 208 13.62 -3.77 13.28
CA PHE A 208 12.68 -2.90 12.58
C PHE A 208 13.05 -1.43 12.77
N TRP A 209 13.23 -1.00 14.03
CA TRP A 209 13.50 0.40 14.34
C TRP A 209 14.91 0.86 13.94
N ASN A 210 15.93 0.03 14.16
CA ASN A 210 17.33 0.40 13.98
C ASN A 210 17.93 -0.15 12.68
N ASP A 211 18.11 -1.48 12.60
CA ASP A 211 18.86 -2.12 11.51
C ASP A 211 18.27 -1.82 10.13
N LEU A 212 16.95 -1.67 10.05
CA LEU A 212 16.20 -1.41 8.82
C LEU A 212 15.86 0.07 8.62
N GLY A 213 16.35 0.94 9.50
CA GLY A 213 16.33 2.39 9.32
C GLY A 213 14.98 3.08 9.50
N VAL A 214 13.93 2.37 9.92
CA VAL A 214 12.58 2.95 10.09
C VAL A 214 12.57 4.05 11.14
N GLY A 215 13.18 3.82 12.31
CA GLY A 215 13.19 4.77 13.42
C GLY A 215 13.83 6.11 13.06
N ARG A 216 14.95 6.09 12.32
CA ARG A 216 15.61 7.30 11.84
C ARG A 216 14.69 8.13 10.94
N ARG A 217 13.98 7.48 10.01
CA ARG A 217 13.08 8.14 9.06
C ARG A 217 11.85 8.71 9.75
N VAL A 218 11.28 7.97 10.70
CA VAL A 218 10.17 8.46 11.54
C VAL A 218 10.58 9.72 12.29
N CYS A 219 11.74 9.72 12.96
CA CYS A 219 12.23 10.91 13.65
C CYS A 219 12.42 12.10 12.72
N ALA A 220 13.04 11.89 11.56
CA ALA A 220 13.29 12.95 10.59
C ALA A 220 11.99 13.57 10.04
N LEU A 221 10.95 12.77 9.81
CA LEU A 221 9.64 13.28 9.41
C LEU A 221 8.94 14.01 10.56
N ALA A 222 8.93 13.45 11.77
CA ALA A 222 8.33 14.07 12.95
C ALA A 222 8.93 15.45 13.25
N GLU A 223 10.25 15.62 13.10
CA GLU A 223 10.88 16.93 13.25
C GLU A 223 10.37 17.95 12.23
N LYS A 224 10.19 17.52 10.97
CA LYS A 224 9.68 18.36 9.87
C LYS A 224 8.21 18.74 10.03
N THR A 225 7.38 17.87 10.62
CA THR A 225 5.96 18.17 10.85
C THR A 225 5.75 19.28 11.89
N GLN A 226 6.80 19.63 12.65
CA GLN A 226 6.75 20.57 13.77
C GLN A 226 5.72 20.15 14.83
N VAL A 227 5.64 18.84 15.14
CA VAL A 227 4.73 18.21 16.12
C VAL A 227 4.20 19.20 17.14
N LYS A 228 2.90 19.51 17.03
CA LYS A 228 2.19 20.39 17.97
C LYS A 228 1.17 19.62 18.81
N THR A 229 0.71 18.49 18.30
CA THR A 229 -0.35 17.68 18.92
C THR A 229 0.25 16.38 19.45
N SER A 230 -0.35 15.80 20.49
CA SER A 230 0.03 14.48 21.01
C SER A 230 1.50 14.34 21.41
N ALA A 231 2.10 15.40 21.96
CA ALA A 231 3.53 15.42 22.34
C ALA A 231 3.93 14.24 23.24
N GLN A 232 3.05 13.80 24.14
CA GLN A 232 3.30 12.65 25.02
C GLN A 232 3.45 11.33 24.23
N GLN A 233 2.57 11.09 23.25
CA GLN A 233 2.64 9.89 22.41
C GLN A 233 3.90 9.90 21.54
N TRP A 234 4.29 11.08 21.05
CA TRP A 234 5.55 11.25 20.33
C TRP A 234 6.79 11.03 21.22
N VAL A 235 6.74 11.40 22.51
CA VAL A 235 7.81 11.09 23.48
C VAL A 235 7.92 9.58 23.68
N GLU A 236 6.80 8.85 23.81
CA GLU A 236 6.80 7.39 23.95
C GLU A 236 7.39 6.68 22.71
N ILE A 237 7.02 7.15 21.51
CA ILE A 237 7.58 6.65 20.25
C ILE A 237 9.09 6.95 20.19
N ALA A 238 9.51 8.16 20.53
CA ALA A 238 10.91 8.57 20.54
C ALA A 238 11.74 7.73 21.54
N ASP A 239 11.17 7.41 22.69
CA ASP A 239 11.76 6.54 23.71
C ASP A 239 11.98 5.11 23.20
N ALA A 240 10.99 4.52 22.53
CA ALA A 240 11.14 3.19 21.95
C ALA A 240 12.21 3.15 20.84
N ILE A 241 12.26 4.19 20.00
CA ILE A 241 13.27 4.35 18.96
C ILE A 241 14.68 4.49 19.59
N ALA A 242 14.80 5.29 20.66
CA ALA A 242 16.04 5.43 21.43
C ALA A 242 16.48 4.10 22.06
N ALA A 243 15.55 3.37 22.69
CA ALA A 243 15.80 2.07 23.30
C ALA A 243 16.25 1.00 22.27
N ALA A 244 15.82 1.12 21.02
CA ALA A 244 16.31 0.29 19.91
C ALA A 244 17.74 0.68 19.44
N GLY A 245 18.36 1.70 20.02
CA GLY A 245 19.71 2.16 19.71
C GLY A 245 19.80 3.23 18.63
N VAL A 246 18.69 3.92 18.31
CA VAL A 246 18.65 4.98 17.30
C VAL A 246 18.78 6.35 17.98
N VAL A 247 19.93 7.01 17.81
CA VAL A 247 20.25 8.32 18.42
C VAL A 247 19.25 9.43 18.09
N ALA A 248 18.61 9.36 16.91
CA ALA A 248 17.58 10.32 16.52
C ALA A 248 16.35 10.28 17.47
N GLY A 249 16.08 9.15 18.12
CA GLY A 249 15.02 9.03 19.14
C GLY A 249 15.27 9.94 20.34
N GLU A 250 16.48 9.89 20.91
CA GLU A 250 16.87 10.77 22.03
C GLU A 250 16.79 12.25 21.64
N THR A 251 17.24 12.58 20.43
CA THR A 251 17.23 13.95 19.91
C THR A 251 15.79 14.48 19.78
N LEU A 252 14.91 13.67 19.18
CA LEU A 252 13.49 14.02 19.05
C LEU A 252 12.83 14.18 20.41
N LYS A 253 13.08 13.26 21.35
CA LYS A 253 12.54 13.34 22.72
C LYS A 253 12.93 14.64 23.40
N GLN A 254 14.22 14.98 23.41
CA GLN A 254 14.70 16.22 24.01
C GLN A 254 14.05 17.46 23.38
N ALA A 255 13.91 17.47 22.04
CA ALA A 255 13.27 18.56 21.32
C ALA A 255 11.77 18.71 21.66
N LEU A 256 11.06 17.59 21.89
CA LEU A 256 9.64 17.60 22.28
C LEU A 256 9.46 18.05 23.73
N THR A 257 10.27 17.56 24.66
CA THR A 257 10.20 17.95 26.07
C THR A 257 10.56 19.41 26.28
N ALA A 258 11.50 19.97 25.51
CA ALA A 258 11.87 21.39 25.60
C ALA A 258 10.78 22.36 25.09
N ARG A 259 9.75 21.87 24.39
CA ARG A 259 8.63 22.65 23.85
C ARG A 259 7.39 22.64 24.76
N GLN A 260 7.37 21.80 25.80
CA GLN A 260 6.32 21.72 26.81
C GLN A 260 6.59 22.74 27.93
#